data_AF-Q6QHD3-F1
#
_entry.id   AF-Q6QHD3-F1
#
_cell.length_a   1.000
_cell.length_b   1.000
_cell.length_c   1.000
_cell.angle_alpha   90.00
_cell.angle_beta   90.00
_cell.angle_gamma   90.00
#
_symmetry.space_group_name_H-M   'P 1'
#
loop_
_entity.id
_entity.type
_entity.pdbx_description
1 polymer ?
#
loop_
_entity_poly.entity_id
_entity_poly.type
_entity_poly.pdbx_seq_one_letter_code
_entity_poly.pdbx_strand_id
1 'polypeptide(L)'
;LESSFVSTEESKQKLVPIMTILLEELNASGRCTLPIDESNTIHLKVIEQRPDPPVAQEYDVPVFTKDKEDFFNSQWDLTTQQV
;
A
#
# COMPACT_ATOMS: atom_id res chain seq x y z
N LEU A 1 -20.41 4.99 9.83
CA LEU A 1 -21.55 5.61 10.55
C LEU A 1 -21.53 5.34 12.06
N GLU A 2 -20.58 4.54 12.57
CA GLU A 2 -20.60 4.01 13.94
C GLU A 2 -20.35 5.02 15.07
N SER A 3 -19.54 6.07 14.88
CA SER A 3 -19.17 7.00 15.96
C SER A 3 -19.67 8.44 15.79
N SER A 4 -20.37 8.75 14.69
CA SER A 4 -20.77 10.13 14.35
C SER A 4 -19.62 11.15 14.47
N PHE A 5 -18.40 10.76 14.07
CA PHE A 5 -17.16 11.51 14.22
C PHE A 5 -17.17 12.92 13.59
N VAL A 6 -18.06 13.20 12.65
CA VAL A 6 -18.19 14.52 12.03
C VAL A 6 -19.35 15.34 12.58
N SER A 7 -20.09 14.80 13.55
CA SER A 7 -21.27 15.45 14.11
C SER A 7 -20.96 16.26 15.36
N THR A 8 -19.91 15.90 16.12
CA THR A 8 -19.49 16.65 17.31
C THR A 8 -18.34 17.61 16.98
N GLU A 9 -18.34 18.79 17.59
CA GLU A 9 -17.37 19.84 17.28
C GLU A 9 -15.94 19.46 17.72
N GLU A 10 -15.85 18.70 18.80
CA GLU A 10 -14.59 18.23 19.38
C GLU A 10 -13.88 17.20 18.50
N SER A 11 -14.62 16.28 17.86
CA SER A 11 -14.05 15.32 16.93
C SER A 11 -13.73 15.93 15.56
N LYS A 12 -14.48 16.97 15.14
CA LYS A 12 -14.11 17.75 13.94
C LYS A 12 -12.74 18.40 14.09
N GLN A 13 -12.36 18.87 15.28
CA GLN A 13 -11.02 19.43 15.51
C GLN A 13 -9.91 18.39 15.33
N LYS A 14 -10.19 17.09 15.55
CA LYS A 14 -9.25 16.00 15.33
C LYS A 14 -8.99 15.70 13.84
N LEU A 15 -9.86 16.15 12.93
CA LEU A 15 -9.64 15.97 11.48
C LEU A 15 -8.42 16.72 10.97
N VAL A 16 -8.15 17.92 11.49
CA VAL A 16 -7.04 18.73 11.00
C VAL A 16 -5.70 18.03 11.24
N PRO A 17 -5.37 17.56 12.48
CA PRO A 17 -4.19 16.74 12.70
C PRO A 17 -4.15 15.47 11.84
N ILE A 18 -5.27 14.77 11.68
CA ILE A 18 -5.35 13.57 10.84
C ILE A 18 -4.93 13.89 9.41
N MET A 19 -5.49 14.94 8.80
CA MET A 19 -5.17 15.33 7.43
C MET A 19 -3.73 15.78 7.28
N THR A 20 -3.18 16.50 8.27
CA THR A 20 -1.76 16.88 8.28
C THR A 20 -0.85 15.66 8.28
N ILE A 21 -1.10 14.70 9.17
CA ILE A 21 -0.31 13.45 9.24
C ILE A 21 -0.42 12.67 7.94
N LEU A 22 -1.63 12.55 7.38
CA LEU A 22 -1.83 11.88 6.10
C LEU A 22 -1.03 12.53 4.97
N LEU A 23 -1.03 13.87 4.89
CA LEU A 23 -0.29 14.61 3.88
C LEU A 23 1.22 14.38 4.02
N GLU A 24 1.75 14.42 5.24
CA GLU A 24 3.18 14.23 5.49
C GLU A 24 3.62 12.80 5.20
N GLU A 25 2.93 11.80 5.77
CA GLU A 25 3.33 10.39 5.67
C GLU A 25 3.18 9.81 4.25
N LEU A 26 2.11 10.19 3.54
CA LEU A 26 1.91 9.73 2.16
C LEU A 26 2.95 10.34 1.22
N ASN A 27 3.32 11.61 1.40
CA ASN A 27 4.38 12.22 0.60
C ASN A 27 5.78 11.71 0.98
N ALA A 28 6.01 11.32 2.23
CA ALA A 28 7.30 10.81 2.69
C ALA A 28 7.56 9.35 2.30
N SER A 29 6.55 8.48 2.45
CA SER A 29 6.75 7.02 2.34
C SER A 29 5.72 6.28 1.48
N GLY A 30 4.68 6.99 1.03
CA GLY A 30 3.58 6.41 0.26
C GLY A 30 2.70 5.46 1.07
N ARG A 31 2.79 5.44 2.41
CA ARG A 31 1.94 4.61 3.28
C ARG A 31 1.66 5.35 4.59
N CYS A 32 0.52 5.08 5.22
CA CYS A 32 0.19 5.63 6.52
C CYS A 32 -0.63 4.62 7.32
N THR A 33 -0.35 4.49 8.62
CA THR A 33 -1.16 3.73 9.58
C THR A 33 -1.47 4.66 10.74
N LEU A 34 -2.73 5.03 10.88
CA LEU A 34 -3.15 6.08 11.80
C LEU A 34 -4.32 5.60 12.67
N PRO A 35 -4.12 5.35 13.98
CA PRO A 35 -5.21 5.10 14.90
C PRO A 35 -6.02 6.38 15.13
N ILE A 36 -7.34 6.32 14.94
CA ILE A 36 -8.24 7.48 15.09
C ILE A 36 -9.06 7.42 16.38
N ASP A 37 -9.36 6.22 16.87
CA ASP A 37 -10.01 5.96 18.16
C ASP A 37 -9.61 4.57 18.69
N GLU A 38 -10.23 4.13 19.79
CA GLU A 38 -9.92 2.84 20.43
C GLU A 38 -10.23 1.61 19.57
N SER A 39 -11.09 1.75 18.55
CA SER A 39 -11.56 0.64 17.72
C SER A 39 -11.20 0.77 16.25
N ASN A 40 -10.74 1.93 15.79
CA ASN A 40 -10.50 2.21 14.37
C ASN A 40 -9.07 2.68 14.11
N THR A 41 -8.42 2.02 13.15
CA THR A 41 -7.13 2.42 12.58
C THR A 41 -7.25 2.50 11.06
N ILE A 42 -6.82 3.62 10.50
CA ILE A 42 -6.79 3.84 9.06
C ILE A 42 -5.47 3.31 8.52
N HIS A 43 -5.53 2.41 7.54
CA HIS A 43 -4.36 1.92 6.80
C HIS A 43 -4.44 2.36 5.34
N LEU A 44 -3.44 3.10 4.89
CA LEU A 44 -3.33 3.58 3.51
C LEU A 44 -1.98 3.19 2.91
N LYS A 45 -2.00 2.83 1.62
CA LYS A 45 -0.82 2.54 0.82
C LYS A 45 -1.05 3.02 -0.61
N VAL A 46 -0.15 3.84 -1.12
CA VAL A 46 -0.10 4.26 -2.51
C VAL A 46 0.38 3.06 -3.34
N ILE A 47 -0.43 2.66 -4.31
CA ILE A 47 -0.12 1.58 -5.24
C ILE A 47 0.23 2.20 -6.59
N GLU A 48 1.41 1.86 -7.10
CA GLU A 48 1.79 2.19 -8.47
C GLU A 48 0.85 1.49 -9.46
N GLN A 49 0.13 2.26 -10.26
CA GLN A 49 -0.69 1.70 -11.34
C GLN A 49 0.19 1.42 -12.55
N ARG A 50 0.48 0.14 -12.76
CA ARG A 50 1.22 -0.33 -13.92
C ARG A 50 0.27 -0.57 -15.09
N PRO A 51 0.69 -0.28 -16.34
CA PRO A 51 -0.08 -0.66 -17.52
C PRO A 51 -0.17 -2.17 -17.66
N ASP A 52 -1.14 -2.63 -18.43
CA ASP A 52 -1.28 -4.06 -18.73
C ASP A 52 -0.02 -4.59 -19.44
N PRO A 53 0.51 -5.75 -19.00
CA PRO A 53 1.69 -6.34 -19.63
C PRO A 53 1.34 -6.87 -21.03
N PRO A 54 2.32 -6.88 -21.96
CA PRO A 54 2.14 -7.53 -23.26
C PRO A 54 1.98 -9.05 -23.10
N VAL A 55 1.38 -9.68 -24.10
CA VAL A 55 1.20 -11.15 -24.13
C VAL A 55 2.54 -11.84 -24.36
N ALA A 56 2.92 -12.73 -23.45
CA ALA A 56 4.09 -13.60 -23.61
C ALA A 56 3.78 -14.72 -24.62
N GLN A 57 4.63 -14.85 -25.64
CA GLN A 57 4.53 -15.91 -26.64
C GLN A 57 5.28 -17.17 -26.17
N GLU A 58 4.92 -18.33 -26.71
CA GLU A 58 5.53 -19.62 -26.34
C GLU A 58 7.03 -19.73 -26.68
N TYR A 59 7.52 -18.84 -27.55
CA TYR A 59 8.92 -18.79 -28.00
C TYR A 59 9.72 -17.63 -27.39
N ASP A 60 9.12 -16.82 -26.52
CA ASP A 60 9.80 -15.72 -25.86
C ASP A 60 10.77 -16.23 -24.79
N VAL A 61 11.91 -15.55 -24.63
CA VAL A 61 12.94 -15.92 -23.66
C VAL A 61 12.95 -14.90 -22.51
N PRO A 62 12.58 -15.30 -21.27
CA PRO A 62 12.61 -14.40 -20.12
C PRO A 62 14.07 -14.13 -19.70
N VAL A 63 14.38 -12.86 -19.45
CA VAL A 63 15.68 -12.43 -18.95
C VAL A 63 15.49 -11.59 -17.70
N PHE A 64 16.24 -11.91 -16.64
CA PHE A 64 16.23 -11.13 -15.41
C PHE A 64 16.89 -9.77 -15.66
N THR A 65 16.14 -8.69 -15.43
CA THR A 65 16.65 -7.31 -15.46
C THR A 65 17.14 -6.84 -14.10
N LYS A 66 16.90 -7.64 -13.05
CA LYS A 66 17.35 -7.45 -11.66
C LYS A 66 17.88 -8.77 -11.12
N ASP A 67 18.79 -8.70 -10.15
CA ASP A 67 19.40 -9.89 -9.58
C ASP A 67 18.41 -10.70 -8.74
N LYS A 68 18.44 -12.03 -8.89
CA LYS A 68 17.56 -12.95 -8.15
C LYS A 68 17.80 -12.87 -6.64
N GLU A 69 19.03 -12.57 -6.24
CA GLU A 69 19.48 -12.52 -4.85
C GLU A 69 18.88 -11.35 -4.07
N ASP A 70 18.34 -10.34 -4.76
CA ASP A 70 17.65 -9.20 -4.15
C ASP A 70 16.26 -9.58 -3.59
N PHE A 71 15.77 -10.80 -3.87
CA PHE A 71 14.42 -11.25 -3.54
C PHE A 71 14.41 -12.42 -2.54
N PHE A 72 13.44 -12.40 -1.63
CA PHE A 72 13.24 -13.50 -0.67
C PHE A 72 12.50 -14.67 -1.33
N ASN A 73 13.20 -15.77 -1.56
CA ASN A 73 12.64 -16.96 -2.22
C ASN A 73 11.33 -17.45 -1.56
N SER A 74 11.28 -17.45 -0.22
CA SER A 74 10.13 -17.90 0.57
C SER A 74 8.85 -17.07 0.39
N GLN A 75 8.92 -15.87 -0.17
CA GLN A 75 7.75 -15.01 -0.42
C GLN A 75 7.10 -15.28 -1.79
N TRP A 76 7.77 -16.03 -2.67
CA TRP A 76 7.23 -16.38 -3.97
C TRP A 76 6.22 -17.53 -3.87
N ASP A 77 5.30 -17.59 -4.83
CA ASP A 77 4.41 -18.73 -4.98
C ASP A 77 5.18 -19.99 -5.44
N LEU A 78 4.57 -21.17 -5.26
CA LEU A 78 5.21 -22.46 -5.54
C LEU A 78 5.64 -22.63 -7.00
N THR A 79 4.96 -22.01 -7.96
CA THR A 79 5.32 -22.15 -9.38
C THR A 79 6.53 -21.30 -9.71
N THR A 80 6.58 -20.07 -9.20
CA THR A 80 7.74 -19.18 -9.38
C THR A 80 9.00 -19.73 -8.69
N GLN A 81 8.87 -20.48 -7.60
CA GLN A 81 10.02 -21.13 -6.94
C GLN A 81 10.60 -22.33 -7.72
N GLN A 82 9.83 -22.91 -8.65
CA GLN A 82 10.22 -24.12 -9.40
C GLN A 82 10.75 -23.81 -10.80
N VAL A 83 10.76 -22.54 -11.23
CA VAL A 83 11.24 -22.06 -12.53
C VAL A 83 12.56 -21.31 -12.38
#